data_AF-A0A3N6HFB9-F1
#
_entry.id   AF-A0A3N6HFB9-F1
#
_cell.length_a   1.000
_cell.length_b   1.000
_cell.length_c   1.000
_cell.angle_alpha   90.00
_cell.angle_beta   90.00
_cell.angle_gamma   90.00
#
_symmetry.space_group_name_H-M   'P 1'
#
loop_
_entity.id
_entity.type
_entity.pdbx_description
1 polymer ?
#
loop_
_entity_poly.entity_id
_entity_poly.type
_entity_poly.pdbx_seq_one_letter_code
_entity_poly.pdbx_strand_id
1 'polypeptide(L)' 'MLQVTDNGRGGADIASGSGLAGLTERLDAVDGVLVVGSPAGGPTTVTAELPWRG' A
#
# COMPACT_ATOMS: atom_id res chain seq x y z
N MET A 1 11.25 -5.49 1.00
CA MET A 1 10.28 -4.75 1.82
C MET A 1 10.55 -3.26 1.70
N LEU A 2 9.55 -2.50 1.28
CA LEU A 2 9.54 -1.04 1.22
C LEU A 2 8.38 -0.56 2.09
N GLN A 3 8.63 0.41 2.98
CA GLN A 3 7.60 1.00 3.81
C GLN A 3 7.64 2.52 3.68
N VAL A 4 6.46 3.12 3.47
CA VAL A 4 6.26 4.57 3.44
C VAL A 4 5.24 4.93 4.50
N THR A 5 5.48 6.00 5.25
CA THR A 5 4.53 6.51 6.24
C THR A 5 4.45 8.03 6.11
N ASP A 6 3.24 8.55 6.09
CA ASP A 6 2.97 9.99 6.14
C ASP A 6 2.34 10.38 7.49
N ASN A 7 2.27 11.67 7.76
CA ASN A 7 1.66 12.25 8.95
C ASN A 7 0.29 12.90 8.64
N GLY A 8 -0.38 12.47 7.57
CA GLY A 8 -1.70 12.93 7.17
C GLY A 8 -2.80 12.40 8.08
N ARG A 9 -4.06 12.69 7.70
CA ARG A 9 -5.26 12.35 8.50
C ARG A 9 -5.78 10.92 8.31
N GLY A 10 -5.03 10.07 7.59
CA GLY A 10 -5.43 8.70 7.28
C GLY A 10 -6.74 8.61 6.47
N GLY A 11 -7.39 7.45 6.52
CA GLY A 11 -8.60 7.15 5.76
C GLY A 11 -8.38 6.77 4.30
N ALA A 12 -7.16 6.36 3.93
CA ALA A 12 -6.89 5.83 2.60
C ALA A 12 -7.62 4.49 2.41
N ASP A 13 -8.47 4.42 1.38
CA ASP A 13 -9.19 3.23 0.98
C ASP A 13 -8.69 2.76 -0.40
N ILE A 14 -8.21 1.51 -0.45
CA ILE A 14 -7.69 0.85 -1.65
C ILE A 14 -8.74 0.78 -2.76
N ALA A 15 -10.03 0.65 -2.44
CA ALA A 15 -11.10 0.46 -3.41
C ALA A 15 -11.60 1.77 -4.05
N SER A 16 -11.36 2.90 -3.39
CA SER A 16 -11.98 4.19 -3.76
C SER A 16 -11.15 5.05 -4.72
N GLY A 17 -9.93 4.63 -5.10
CA GLY A 17 -9.04 5.42 -5.96
C GLY A 17 -8.08 4.58 -6.81
N SER A 18 -7.60 5.15 -7.91
CA SER A 18 -6.74 4.45 -8.88
C SER A 18 -5.29 4.27 -8.44
N GLY A 19 -4.79 5.08 -7.49
CA GLY A 19 -3.40 5.04 -7.06
C GLY A 19 -3.03 3.74 -6.35
N LEU A 20 -3.71 3.43 -5.24
CA LEU A 20 -3.45 2.21 -4.47
C LEU A 20 -3.90 0.96 -5.25
N ALA A 21 -5.04 1.01 -5.93
CA ALA A 21 -5.50 -0.09 -6.80
C ALA A 21 -4.45 -0.46 -7.86
N GLY A 22 -3.87 0.55 -8.54
CA GLY A 22 -2.82 0.31 -9.53
C GLY A 22 -1.50 -0.19 -8.93
N LEU A 23 -1.19 0.13 -7.68
CA LEU A 23 -0.03 -0.44 -6.98
C LEU A 23 -0.27 -1.91 -6.61
N THR A 24 -1.48 -2.27 -6.18
CA THR A 24 -1.89 -3.67 -5.96
C THR A 24 -1.72 -4.48 -7.24
N GLU A 25 -2.30 -4.03 -8.36
CA GLU A 25 -2.17 -4.72 -9.65
C GLU A 25 -0.71 -4.96 -10.09
N ARG A 26 0.18 -3.98 -9.83
CA ARG A 26 1.60 -4.09 -10.17
C ARG A 26 2.35 -5.09 -9.29
N LEU A 27 1.95 -5.20 -8.02
CA LEU A 27 2.55 -6.15 -7.08
C LEU A 27 2.04 -7.56 -7.35
N ASP A 28 0.75 -7.73 -7.65
CA ASP A 28 0.16 -9.02 -8.04
C ASP A 28 0.87 -9.63 -9.26
N ALA A 29 1.29 -8.80 -10.23
CA ALA A 29 2.01 -9.25 -11.42
C ALA A 29 3.39 -9.86 -11.15
N VAL A 30 3.94 -9.67 -9.95
CA VAL A 30 5.25 -10.15 -9.53
C VAL A 30 5.19 -10.95 -8.23
N ASP A 31 4.04 -11.53 -7.90
CA ASP A 31 3.79 -12.27 -6.65
C ASP A 31 4.17 -11.47 -5.39
N GLY A 32 4.00 -10.14 -5.47
CA GLY A 32 4.20 -9.20 -4.37
C GLY A 32 2.92 -8.96 -3.57
N VAL A 33 3.05 -8.23 -2.46
CA VAL A 33 1.93 -7.91 -1.56
C VAL A 33 1.95 -6.43 -1.18
N LEU A 34 0.77 -5.80 -1.16
CA LEU A 34 0.56 -4.45 -0.64
C LEU A 34 -0.31 -4.48 0.62
N VAL A 35 0.17 -3.86 1.70
CA VAL A 35 -0.61 -3.66 2.93
C VAL A 35 -0.72 -2.17 3.21
N VAL A 36 -1.95 -1.69 3.43
CA VAL A 36 -2.24 -0.29 3.74
C VAL A 36 -2.93 -0.22 5.10
N GLY A 37 -2.29 0.44 6.06
CA GLY A 37 -2.89 0.83 7.33
C GLY A 37 -3.18 2.32 7.31
N SER A 38 -4.45 2.71 7.36
CA SER A 38 -4.83 4.13 7.31
C SER A 38 -6.08 4.41 8.16
N PRO A 39 -5.99 4.33 9.49
CA PRO A 39 -7.11 4.67 10.36
C PRO A 39 -7.59 6.11 10.12
N ALA A 40 -8.91 6.33 10.23
CA ALA A 40 -9.45 7.68 10.20
C ALA A 40 -8.88 8.51 11.36
N GLY A 41 -8.30 9.67 11.05
CA GLY A 41 -7.55 10.50 12.01
C GLY A 41 -6.03 10.39 11.86
N GLY A 42 -5.53 9.39 11.14
CA GLY A 42 -4.13 9.25 10.74
C GLY A 42 -3.26 8.45 11.70
N PRO A 43 -1.99 8.15 11.35
CA PRO A 43 -1.31 8.37 10.05
C PRO A 43 -1.71 7.35 8.96
N THR A 44 -1.10 7.42 7.77
CA THR A 44 -1.12 6.31 6.80
C THR A 44 0.25 5.64 6.70
N THR A 45 0.25 4.31 6.74
CA THR A 45 1.42 3.47 6.44
C THR A 45 1.10 2.54 5.29
N VAL A 46 1.99 2.52 4.30
CA VAL A 46 1.93 1.60 3.16
C VAL A 46 3.17 0.73 3.19
N THR A 47 2.98 -0.59 3.16
CA THR A 47 4.05 -1.60 3.10
C THR A 47 3.91 -2.38 1.81
N ALA A 48 5.00 -2.44 1.04
CA ALA A 48 5.11 -3.25 -0.16
C ALA A 48 6.18 -4.34 0.03
N GLU A 49 5.78 -5.57 -0.20
CA GLU A 49 6.65 -6.75 -0.18
C GLU A 49 6.80 -7.28 -1.60
N LEU A 50 8.04 -7.50 -1.99
CA LEU A 50 8.41 -8.08 -3.28
C LEU A 50 9.19 -9.36 -2.99
N PRO A 51 8.96 -10.44 -3.75
CA PRO A 51 9.80 -11.62 -3.66
C PRO A 51 11.23 -11.23 -4.00
N TRP A 52 12.15 -11.63 -3.13
CA TRP A 52 13.57 -11.38 -3.31
C TRP A 52 14.21 -12.72 -3.67
N ARG A 53 14.50 -12.87 -4.98
CA ARG A 53 14.97 -14.08 -5.70
C ARG A 53 13.85 -15.00 -6.19
N GLY A 54 13.80 -15.15 -7.51
CA GLY A 54 13.33 -16.34 -8.22
C GLY A 54 14.51 -17.20 -8.64
#